data_AF-A0A6L6EI73-F1
#
_entry.id   AF-A0A6L6EI73-F1
#
_cell.length_a   1.000
_cell.length_b   1.000
_cell.length_c   1.000
_cell.angle_alpha   90.00
_cell.angle_beta   90.00
_cell.angle_gamma   90.00
#
_symmetry.space_group_name_H-M   'P 1'
#
loop_
_entity.id
_entity.type
_entity.pdbx_description
1 polymer ?
#
loop_
_entity_poly.entity_id
_entity_poly.type
_entity_poly.pdbx_seq_one_letter_code
_entity_poly.pdbx_strand_id
1 'polypeptide(L)' 'SSISTTPIIIVGTTRDPATPYQWAVALHKIIQNSRLISLNADGHTGQGRGSECVDSAIDKYLLTGAIPAKDLACSL' A
#
# COMPACT_ATOMS: atom_id res chain seq x y z
N SER A 1 19.90 -6.10 -5.36
CA SER A 1 19.05 -7.20 -5.87
C SER A 1 17.61 -6.74 -5.87
N SER A 2 16.83 -7.04 -6.92
CA SER A 2 15.40 -6.72 -7.02
C SER A 2 14.57 -7.99 -7.16
N ILE A 3 13.31 -7.95 -6.71
CA ILE A 3 12.35 -9.05 -6.81
C ILE A 3 11.31 -8.68 -7.87
N SER A 4 11.01 -9.62 -8.78
CA SER A 4 9.95 -9.50 -9.78
C SER A 4 8.81 -10.46 -9.46
N THR A 5 7.58 -9.95 -9.48
CA THR A 5 6.36 -10.68 -9.15
C THR A 5 5.23 -10.28 -10.10
N THR A 6 4.11 -11.03 -10.06
CA THR A 6 2.79 -10.49 -10.42
C THR A 6 2.55 -9.17 -9.68
N PRO A 7 1.80 -8.19 -10.22
CA PRO A 7 1.54 -6.92 -9.53
C PRO A 7 1.12 -7.11 -8.07
N ILE A 8 1.65 -6.29 -7.17
CA ILE A 8 1.28 -6.30 -5.75
C ILE A 8 0.98 -4.89 -5.25
N ILE A 9 0.14 -4.80 -4.22
CA ILE A 9 -0.08 -3.57 -3.46
C ILE A 9 0.61 -3.69 -2.11
N ILE A 10 1.33 -2.64 -1.74
CA ILE A 10 1.91 -2.45 -0.40
C ILE A 10 1.18 -1.28 0.23
N VAL A 11 0.63 -1.47 1.43
CA VAL A 11 -0.01 -0.41 2.21
C VAL A 11 0.89 -0.04 3.37
N GLY A 12 1.21 1.25 3.50
CA GLY A 12 1.99 1.78 4.60
C GLY A 12 1.22 2.89 5.32
N THR A 13 0.98 2.72 6.62
CA THR A 13 0.36 3.74 7.47
C THR A 13 1.44 4.64 8.06
N THR A 14 1.30 5.97 7.90
CA THR A 14 2.39 6.94 8.18
C THR A 14 2.87 6.96 9.64
N ARG A 15 1.99 6.64 10.60
CA ARG A 15 2.28 6.59 12.05
C ARG A 15 1.97 5.21 12.65
N ASP A 16 2.38 4.17 11.94
CA ASP A 16 2.31 2.78 12.40
C ASP A 16 3.43 2.48 13.42
N PRO A 17 3.11 2.08 14.67
CA PRO A 17 4.11 1.79 15.70
C PRO A 17 4.76 0.41 15.58
N ALA A 18 4.13 -0.54 14.87
CA ALA A 18 4.58 -1.93 14.77
C ALA A 18 5.36 -2.19 13.48
N THR A 19 4.92 -1.58 12.38
CA THR A 19 5.58 -1.66 11.07
C THR A 19 5.76 -0.25 10.49
N PRO A 20 6.84 0.46 10.87
CA PRO A 20 7.08 1.84 10.46
C PRO A 20 6.94 2.06 8.95
N TYR A 21 6.29 3.16 8.55
CA TYR A 21 6.03 3.50 7.14
C TYR A 21 7.26 3.40 6.22
N GLN A 22 8.44 3.76 6.73
CA GLN A 22 9.69 3.67 5.96
C GLN A 22 10.02 2.24 5.51
N TRP A 23 9.54 1.22 6.23
CA TRP A 23 9.71 -0.17 5.83
C TRP A 23 8.84 -0.51 4.62
N ALA A 24 7.62 0.02 4.54
CA ALA A 24 6.76 -0.12 3.36
C ALA A 24 7.40 0.56 2.14
N VAL A 25 7.97 1.76 2.32
CA VAL A 25 8.73 2.47 1.27
C VAL A 25 9.95 1.66 0.82
N ALA A 26 10.70 1.08 1.77
CA ALA A 26 11.86 0.26 1.45
C ALA A 26 11.46 -1.02 0.70
N LEU A 27 10.38 -1.68 1.11
CA LEU A 27 9.85 -2.87 0.44
C LEU A 27 9.39 -2.55 -0.99
N HIS A 28 8.72 -1.41 -1.19
CA HIS A 28 8.31 -0.94 -2.52
C HIS A 28 9.51 -0.75 -3.47
N LYS A 29 10.65 -0.27 -2.96
CA LYS A 29 11.90 -0.15 -3.74
C LYS A 29 12.51 -1.51 -4.10
N ILE A 30 12.28 -2.55 -3.30
CA ILE A 30 12.81 -3.90 -3.53
C ILE A 30 11.96 -4.64 -4.57
N ILE A 31 10.64 -4.45 -4.56
CA ILE A 31 9.70 -5.14 -5.44
C ILE A 31 9.29 -4.22 -6.61
N GLN A 32 9.90 -4.41 -7.77
CA GLN A 32 9.78 -3.48 -8.91
C GLN A 32 8.36 -3.35 -9.49
N ASN A 33 7.53 -4.40 -9.37
CA ASN A 33 6.14 -4.41 -9.88
C ASN A 33 5.10 -4.08 -8.79
N SER A 34 5.52 -3.41 -7.72
CA SER A 34 4.60 -3.02 -6.65
C SER A 34 4.01 -1.62 -6.85
N ARG A 35 2.94 -1.32 -6.12
CA ARG A 35 2.41 0.03 -5.90
C ARG A 35 2.29 0.30 -4.42
N LEU A 36 2.73 1.48 -4.00
CA LEU A 36 2.62 1.92 -2.62
C LEU A 36 1.34 2.73 -2.44
N ILE A 37 0.57 2.37 -1.41
CA ILE A 37 -0.50 3.21 -0.86
C ILE A 37 -0.01 3.75 0.48
N SER A 38 0.14 5.06 0.56
CA SER A 38 0.55 5.78 1.75
C SER A 38 -0.71 6.28 2.47
N LEU A 39 -1.08 5.65 3.58
CA LEU A 39 -2.23 6.07 4.38
C LEU A 39 -1.78 7.03 5.49
N ASN A 40 -2.20 8.29 5.40
CA ASN A 40 -2.00 9.27 6.46
C ASN A 40 -2.97 8.98 7.62
N ALA A 41 -2.54 8.15 8.56
CA ALA A 41 -3.31 7.77 9.75
C ALA A 41 -2.39 7.27 10.88
N ASP A 42 -2.99 7.06 12.05
CA ASP A 42 -2.38 6.45 13.22
C ASP A 42 -2.75 4.97 13.34
N GLY A 43 -1.88 4.19 13.98
CA GLY A 43 -2.12 2.77 14.30
C GLY A 43 -1.61 1.79 13.25
N HIS A 44 -1.71 0.50 13.60
CA HIS A 44 -1.18 -0.58 12.78
C HIS A 44 -2.13 -0.98 11.65
N THR A 45 -1.59 -1.33 10.47
CA THR A 45 -2.32 -1.71 9.24
C THR A 45 -3.09 -0.55 8.58
N GLY A 46 -3.69 -0.78 7.41
CA GLY A 46 -4.35 0.28 6.62
C GLY A 46 -5.65 -0.08 5.88
N GLN A 47 -5.86 -1.34 5.49
CA GLN A 47 -7.07 -1.77 4.76
C GLN A 47 -8.26 -2.00 5.70
N GLY A 48 -9.48 -1.70 5.22
CA GLY A 48 -10.72 -1.93 5.98
C GLY A 48 -10.89 -0.99 7.16
N ARG A 49 -10.17 0.13 7.16
CA ARG A 49 -10.18 1.12 8.24
C ARG A 49 -11.10 2.31 7.97
N GLY A 50 -11.75 2.37 6.81
CA GLY A 50 -12.72 3.41 6.44
C GLY A 50 -12.21 4.46 5.45
N SER A 51 -10.98 4.32 4.93
CA SER A 51 -10.48 5.19 3.87
C SER A 51 -10.92 4.66 2.51
N GLU A 52 -11.91 5.31 1.89
CA GLU A 52 -12.41 4.94 0.56
C GLU A 52 -11.29 4.86 -0.50
N CYS A 53 -10.27 5.70 -0.38
CA CYS A 53 -9.07 5.70 -1.23
C CYS A 53 -8.27 4.39 -1.11
N VAL A 54 -8.07 3.88 0.11
CA VAL A 54 -7.36 2.62 0.35
C VAL A 54 -8.25 1.44 -0.05
N ASP A 55 -9.50 1.44 0.42
CA ASP A 55 -10.40 0.31 0.28
C ASP A 55 -10.75 0.06 -1.20
N SER A 56 -11.09 1.10 -1.95
CA SER A 56 -11.39 0.97 -3.39
C SER A 56 -10.19 0.46 -4.21
N ALA A 57 -8.97 0.88 -3.86
CA ALA A 57 -7.77 0.44 -4.56
C ALA A 57 -7.48 -1.04 -4.29
N ILE A 58 -7.69 -1.50 -3.05
CA ILE A 58 -7.47 -2.89 -2.67
C ILE A 58 -8.58 -3.79 -3.23
N ASP A 59 -9.85 -3.37 -3.15
CA ASP A 59 -10.96 -4.13 -3.72
C ASP A 59 -10.78 -4.33 -5.22
N LYS A 60 -10.39 -3.29 -5.95
CA LYS A 60 -10.08 -3.42 -7.39
C LYS A 60 -8.97 -4.42 -7.65
N TYR A 61 -7.91 -4.41 -6.85
CA TYR A 61 -6.81 -5.35 -6.98
C TYR A 61 -7.24 -6.79 -6.66
N LEU A 62 -7.99 -7.00 -5.59
CA LEU A 62 -8.46 -8.34 -5.21
C LEU A 62 -9.46 -8.91 -6.23
N LEU A 63 -10.31 -8.07 -6.82
CA LEU A 63 -11.34 -8.50 -7.77
C LEU A 63 -10.79 -8.71 -9.20
N THR A 64 -9.78 -7.94 -9.60
CA THR A 64 -9.35 -7.88 -11.03
C THR A 64 -7.86 -8.11 -11.26
N GLY A 65 -7.04 -8.11 -10.20
CA GLY A 65 -5.58 -8.06 -10.29
C GLY A 65 -5.02 -6.71 -10.74
N ALA A 66 -5.86 -5.72 -11.04
CA ALA A 66 -5.42 -4.41 -11.49
C ALA A 66 -4.93 -3.55 -10.31
N ILE A 67 -3.71 -3.01 -10.45
CA ILE A 67 -3.11 -2.06 -9.50
C ILE A 67 -3.27 -0.60 -9.98
N PRO A 68 -3.17 0.40 -9.09
CA PRO A 68 -3.13 1.81 -9.47
C PRO A 68 -2.00 2.11 -10.47
N ALA A 69 -2.22 3.06 -11.38
CA ALA A 69 -1.19 3.46 -12.35
C ALA A 69 0.05 4.07 -11.68
N LYS A 70 -0.18 4.80 -10.58
CA LYS A 70 0.82 5.49 -9.75
C LYS A 70 0.58 5.15 -8.28
N ASP A 71 1.58 5.40 -7.44
CA ASP A 71 1.42 5.34 -5.99
C ASP A 71 0.31 6.29 -5.51
N LEU A 72 -0.35 5.92 -4.42
CA LEU A 72 -1.46 6.67 -3.86
C LEU A 72 -1.06 7.29 -2.52
N ALA A 73 -1.52 8.51 -2.30
CA ALA A 73 -1.53 9.15 -1.00
C ALA A 73 -3.00 9.26 -0.56
N CYS A 74 -3.35 8.51 0.47
CA CYS A 74 -4.68 8.45 1.05
C CYS A 74 -4.67 9.04 2.46
N SER A 75 -5.83 9.34 3.01
CA SER A 75 -6.02 9.75 4.41
C SER A 75 -7.21 9.01 5.00
N LEU A 76 -7.20 8.85 6.32
CA LEU A 76 -8.37 8.41 7.09
C LEU A 76 -9.23 9.62 7.50
#